data_AF-A0AA43FDT6-F1
#
_entry.id   AF-A0AA43FDT6-F1
#
_cell.length_a   1.000
_cell.length_b   1.000
_cell.length_c   1.000
_cell.angle_alpha   90.00
_cell.angle_beta   90.00
_cell.angle_gamma   90.00
#
_symmetry.space_group_name_H-M   'P 1'
#
loop_
_entity.id
_entity.type
_entity.pdbx_description
1 polymer ?
#
loop_
_entity_poly.entity_id
_entity_poly.type
_entity_poly.pdbx_seq_one_letter_code
_entity_poly.pdbx_strand_id
1 'polypeptide(L)'
;MSPVTMAGAVLMAAGTAFSVLAAWGILDFQTPLARMHAATKSASLGVALLAVGAGVAAESWPLTGVGFLVAVFMFVTAPITGHLVGRASYLAGQVDTLVHDDLAGTDPQPLRIGNPERSSARPLRWAALVLVWMLLWRDFSIGTFVGGALVATLVEVLRRSFAADTSSSLSGMVVFVVRYAGMVVQSNLRVAWEVITPRNERIREAIVAVPLQVGSLNAALLVANAVSFTPGSLAVELTEEPITLYVHVLHFSSTEEVVGTVRGLERLAARVFPDRDSGAVRAE
;
A
#
# COMPACT_ATOMS: atom_id res chain seq x y z
N MET A 1 30.67 19.14 8.78
CA MET A 1 29.43 18.71 8.11
C MET A 1 28.30 19.59 8.58
N SER A 2 27.44 20.05 7.69
CA SER A 2 26.25 20.78 8.13
C SER A 2 25.28 19.82 8.84
N PRO A 3 24.40 20.32 9.73
CA PRO A 3 23.36 19.49 10.33
C PRO A 3 22.46 18.80 9.28
N VAL A 4 22.24 19.46 8.13
CA VAL A 4 21.44 18.92 7.01
C VAL A 4 22.19 17.78 6.32
N THR A 5 23.48 17.95 6.04
CA THR A 5 24.31 16.86 5.49
C THR A 5 24.30 15.65 6.42
N MET A 6 24.40 15.88 7.73
CA MET A 6 24.39 14.82 8.74
C MET A 6 23.05 14.09 8.78
N ALA A 7 21.93 14.82 8.73
CA ALA A 7 20.60 14.22 8.64
C ALA A 7 20.45 13.35 7.38
N GLY A 8 20.91 13.84 6.22
CA GLY A 8 20.92 13.07 4.98
C GLY A 8 21.76 11.80 5.08
N ALA A 9 22.96 11.87 5.66
CA ALA A 9 23.83 10.73 5.89
C ALA A 9 23.19 9.67 6.81
N VAL A 10 22.48 10.10 7.87
CA VAL A 10 21.73 9.20 8.76
C VAL A 10 20.60 8.49 8.00
N LEU A 11 19.85 9.21 7.16
CA LEU A 11 18.82 8.61 6.32
C LEU A 11 19.40 7.58 5.35
N MET A 12 20.52 7.88 4.71
CA MET A 12 21.21 6.95 3.81
C MET A 12 21.73 5.71 4.54
N ALA A 13 22.31 5.89 5.73
CA ALA A 13 22.78 4.78 6.56
C ALA A 13 21.61 3.87 6.98
N ALA A 14 20.50 4.45 7.44
CA ALA A 14 19.29 3.71 7.76
C ALA A 14 18.73 2.97 6.54
N GLY A 15 18.64 3.63 5.39
CA GLY A 15 18.18 3.01 4.15
C GLY A 15 19.08 1.86 3.66
N THR A 16 20.39 2.00 3.85
CA THR A 16 21.37 0.92 3.57
C THR A 16 21.13 -0.26 4.51
N ALA A 17 20.96 -0.01 5.80
CA ALA A 17 20.68 -1.06 6.79
C ALA A 17 19.38 -1.81 6.44
N PHE A 18 18.30 -1.10 6.10
CA PHE A 18 17.05 -1.73 5.66
C PHE A 18 17.21 -2.56 4.38
N SER A 19 18.03 -2.10 3.43
CA SER A 19 18.30 -2.84 2.19
C SER A 19 19.08 -4.13 2.47
N VAL A 20 20.05 -4.08 3.39
CA VAL A 20 20.79 -5.27 3.84
C VAL A 20 19.88 -6.23 4.59
N LEU A 21 19.02 -5.73 5.50
CA LEU A 21 18.03 -6.55 6.21
C LEU A 21 17.03 -7.18 5.25
N ALA A 22 16.61 -6.47 4.20
CA ALA A 22 15.74 -7.03 3.18
C ALA A 22 16.43 -8.16 2.39
N ALA A 23 17.68 -7.96 1.97
CA ALA A 23 18.47 -8.98 1.30
C ALA A 23 18.70 -10.20 2.21
N TRP A 24 19.01 -9.98 3.48
CA TRP A 24 19.12 -11.04 4.48
C TRP A 24 17.80 -11.81 4.62
N GLY A 25 16.67 -11.12 4.80
CA GLY A 25 15.36 -11.75 4.93
C GLY A 25 14.96 -12.58 3.70
N ILE A 26 15.35 -12.16 2.50
CA ILE A 26 15.15 -12.96 1.27
C ILE A 26 15.94 -14.28 1.31
N LEU A 27 17.15 -14.27 1.89
CA LEU A 27 18.01 -15.45 1.99
C LEU A 27 17.65 -16.35 3.18
N ASP A 28 17.21 -15.76 4.28
CA ASP A 28 16.94 -16.43 5.56
C ASP A 28 15.54 -17.06 5.60
N PHE A 29 14.52 -16.36 5.10
CA PHE A 29 13.17 -16.89 5.13
C PHE A 29 13.03 -18.10 4.20
N GLN A 30 12.31 -19.13 4.67
CA GLN A 30 12.18 -20.40 3.96
C GLN A 30 11.02 -20.42 2.97
N THR A 31 10.00 -19.59 3.19
CA THR A 31 8.77 -19.57 2.38
C THR A 31 8.74 -18.37 1.43
N PRO A 32 8.16 -18.52 0.22
CA PRO A 32 8.08 -17.41 -0.74
C PRO A 32 7.30 -16.20 -0.21
N LEU A 33 6.23 -16.44 0.54
CA LEU A 33 5.39 -15.39 1.12
C LEU A 33 6.14 -14.59 2.19
N ALA A 34 6.91 -15.25 3.06
CA ALA A 34 7.78 -14.57 4.02
C ALA A 34 8.88 -13.76 3.32
N ARG A 35 9.57 -14.33 2.31
CA ARG A 35 10.59 -13.61 1.52
C ARG A 35 10.04 -12.36 0.85
N MET A 36 8.82 -12.45 0.33
CA MET A 36 8.14 -11.32 -0.31
C MET A 36 7.88 -10.18 0.68
N HIS A 37 7.58 -10.42 1.96
CA HIS A 37 7.48 -9.34 2.95
C HIS A 37 8.80 -8.58 3.10
N ALA A 38 9.93 -9.28 3.18
CA ALA A 38 11.25 -8.64 3.19
C ALA A 38 11.51 -7.85 1.90
N ALA A 39 11.19 -8.44 0.74
CA ALA A 39 11.42 -7.84 -0.57
C ALA A 39 10.54 -6.62 -0.89
N THR A 40 9.30 -6.56 -0.36
CA THR A 40 8.33 -5.51 -0.72
C THR A 40 8.23 -4.40 0.31
N LYS A 41 8.46 -4.68 1.60
CA LYS A 41 8.33 -3.67 2.66
C LYS A 41 9.70 -3.12 3.07
N SER A 42 10.60 -3.99 3.51
CA SER A 42 11.92 -3.58 3.97
C SER A 42 12.77 -2.99 2.85
N ALA A 43 12.77 -3.61 1.66
CA ALA A 43 13.53 -3.09 0.52
C ALA A 43 12.99 -1.74 0.03
N SER A 44 11.67 -1.59 -0.10
CA SER A 44 11.03 -0.34 -0.52
C SER A 44 11.34 0.82 0.43
N LEU A 45 11.30 0.56 1.75
CA LEU A 45 11.70 1.54 2.75
C LEU A 45 13.19 1.88 2.65
N GLY A 46 14.04 0.88 2.43
CA GLY A 46 15.48 1.05 2.24
C GLY A 46 15.82 1.99 1.07
N VAL A 47 15.24 1.71 -0.11
CA VAL A 47 15.42 2.53 -1.32
C VAL A 47 14.83 3.94 -1.14
N ALA A 48 13.66 4.06 -0.51
CA ALA A 48 13.04 5.35 -0.22
C ALA A 48 13.94 6.24 0.67
N LEU A 49 14.47 5.68 1.75
CA LEU A 49 15.36 6.40 2.67
C LEU A 49 16.69 6.78 2.01
N LEU A 50 17.25 5.90 1.18
CA LEU A 50 18.45 6.19 0.39
C LEU A 50 18.23 7.34 -0.60
N ALA A 51 17.12 7.31 -1.35
CA ALA A 51 16.83 8.32 -2.37
C ALA A 51 16.56 9.70 -1.75
N VAL A 52 15.74 9.78 -0.71
CA VAL A 52 15.50 11.02 0.04
C VAL A 52 16.77 11.49 0.74
N GLY A 53 17.47 10.58 1.42
CA GLY A 53 18.69 10.87 2.16
C GLY A 53 19.80 11.44 1.28
N ALA A 54 19.97 10.93 0.05
CA ALA A 54 20.93 11.45 -0.92
C ALA A 54 20.62 12.89 -1.33
N GLY A 55 19.35 13.22 -1.56
CA GLY A 55 18.93 14.59 -1.86
C GLY A 55 19.17 15.56 -0.71
N VAL A 56 18.86 15.13 0.51
CA VAL A 56 19.09 15.91 1.75
C VAL A 56 20.58 16.11 2.00
N ALA A 57 21.40 15.05 1.83
CA ALA A 57 22.84 15.12 2.01
C ALA A 57 23.51 16.05 1.00
N ALA A 58 22.97 16.12 -0.22
CA ALA A 58 23.40 17.06 -1.25
C ALA A 58 22.90 18.51 -1.03
N GLU A 59 22.12 18.76 0.02
CA GLU A 59 21.49 20.05 0.33
C GLU A 59 20.71 20.62 -0.88
N SER A 60 20.12 19.73 -1.67
CA SER A 60 19.47 20.07 -2.94
C SER A 60 17.98 19.75 -2.88
N TRP A 61 17.18 20.81 -2.89
CA TRP A 61 15.71 20.71 -2.94
C TRP A 61 15.20 19.91 -4.14
N PRO A 62 15.72 20.11 -5.38
CA PRO A 62 15.32 19.29 -6.51
C PRO A 62 15.62 17.79 -6.33
N LEU A 63 16.82 17.45 -5.85
CA LEU A 63 17.19 16.05 -5.62
C LEU A 63 16.36 15.41 -4.49
N THR A 64 16.09 16.17 -3.43
CA THR A 64 15.22 15.73 -2.33
C THR A 64 13.80 15.47 -2.83
N GLY A 65 13.26 16.36 -3.67
CA GLY A 65 11.95 16.19 -4.30
C GLY A 65 11.85 14.95 -5.19
N VAL A 66 12.88 14.70 -6.01
CA VAL A 66 12.99 13.47 -6.80
C VAL A 66 13.05 12.23 -5.90
N GLY A 67 13.86 12.26 -4.84
CA GLY A 67 13.95 11.17 -3.87
C GLY A 67 12.61 10.87 -3.18
N PHE A 68 11.85 11.91 -2.83
CA PHE A 68 10.50 11.75 -2.28
C PHE A 68 9.53 11.14 -3.30
N LEU A 69 9.59 11.56 -4.57
CA LEU A 69 8.76 10.99 -5.62
C LEU A 69 9.09 9.50 -5.85
N VAL A 70 10.36 9.13 -5.84
CA VAL A 70 10.82 7.73 -5.89
C VAL A 70 10.25 6.95 -4.70
N ALA A 71 10.30 7.50 -3.50
CA ALA A 71 9.72 6.87 -2.32
C ALA A 71 8.21 6.62 -2.50
N VAL A 72 7.44 7.64 -2.89
CA VAL A 72 6.00 7.52 -3.14
C VAL A 72 5.70 6.44 -4.18
N PHE A 73 6.42 6.46 -5.31
CA PHE A 73 6.23 5.47 -6.37
C PHE A 73 6.50 4.04 -5.88
N MET A 74 7.63 3.83 -5.19
CA MET A 74 8.00 2.53 -4.62
C MET A 74 6.91 1.99 -3.69
N PHE A 75 6.42 2.82 -2.76
CA PHE A 75 5.34 2.41 -1.86
C PHE A 75 4.06 2.08 -2.62
N VAL A 76 3.62 2.90 -3.57
CA VAL A 76 2.40 2.62 -4.35
C VAL A 76 2.52 1.32 -5.16
N THR A 77 3.71 1.00 -5.68
CA THR A 77 3.94 -0.23 -6.45
C THR A 77 4.15 -1.49 -5.61
N ALA A 78 4.45 -1.35 -4.31
CA ALA A 78 4.76 -2.48 -3.44
C ALA A 78 3.57 -3.44 -3.24
N PRO A 79 2.31 -2.97 -2.99
CA PRO A 79 1.16 -3.86 -2.91
C PRO A 79 0.90 -4.63 -4.19
N ILE A 80 1.05 -4.00 -5.36
CA ILE A 80 0.85 -4.67 -6.66
C ILE A 80 1.81 -5.85 -6.79
N THR A 81 3.09 -5.61 -6.49
CA THR A 81 4.12 -6.67 -6.51
C THR A 81 3.80 -7.77 -5.49
N GLY A 82 3.38 -7.37 -4.29
CA GLY A 82 2.98 -8.30 -3.23
C GLY A 82 1.80 -9.18 -3.64
N HIS A 83 0.73 -8.61 -4.19
CA HIS A 83 -0.46 -9.36 -4.65
C HIS A 83 -0.08 -10.37 -5.73
N LEU A 84 0.73 -9.95 -6.71
CA LEU A 84 1.16 -10.82 -7.81
C LEU A 84 2.02 -11.99 -7.32
N VAL A 85 3.02 -11.71 -6.47
CA VAL A 85 3.90 -12.75 -5.92
C VAL A 85 3.13 -13.65 -4.96
N GLY A 86 2.24 -13.09 -4.14
CA GLY A 86 1.41 -13.83 -3.21
C GLY A 86 0.49 -14.82 -3.93
N ARG A 87 -0.24 -14.33 -4.93
CA ARG A 87 -1.11 -15.15 -5.77
C ARG A 87 -0.34 -16.19 -6.58
N ALA A 88 0.80 -15.82 -7.18
CA ALA A 88 1.63 -16.75 -7.93
C ALA A 88 2.20 -17.86 -7.02
N SER A 89 2.62 -17.53 -5.80
CA SER A 89 3.11 -18.51 -4.83
C SER A 89 2.00 -19.49 -4.41
N TYR A 90 0.79 -18.97 -4.21
CA TYR A 90 -0.39 -19.79 -3.90
C TYR A 90 -0.75 -20.75 -5.04
N LEU A 91 -0.85 -20.23 -6.28
CA LEU A 91 -1.15 -21.03 -7.46
C LEU A 91 -0.06 -22.06 -7.81
N ALA A 92 1.20 -21.78 -7.45
CA ALA A 92 2.30 -22.71 -7.61
C ALA A 92 2.37 -23.79 -6.50
N GLY A 93 1.43 -23.76 -5.53
CA GLY A 93 1.40 -24.69 -4.40
C GLY A 93 2.54 -24.48 -3.39
N GLN A 94 3.18 -23.30 -3.37
CA GLN A 94 4.31 -23.05 -2.47
C GLN A 94 3.88 -22.58 -1.07
N VAL A 95 2.74 -23.07 -0.59
CA VAL A 95 2.05 -22.62 0.64
C VAL A 95 1.76 -23.77 1.61
N ASP A 96 2.42 -24.91 1.43
CA ASP A 96 2.24 -26.13 2.26
C ASP A 96 2.55 -25.93 3.76
N THR A 97 3.21 -24.84 4.10
CA THR A 97 3.63 -24.48 5.47
C THR A 97 2.62 -23.61 6.21
N LEU A 98 1.49 -23.23 5.58
CA LEU A 98 0.45 -22.44 6.25
C LEU A 98 -0.17 -23.24 7.40
N VAL A 99 -0.27 -22.62 8.57
CA VAL A 99 -0.91 -23.23 9.75
C VAL A 99 -2.44 -23.16 9.69
N HIS A 100 -2.97 -22.28 8.85
CA HIS A 100 -4.39 -22.06 8.59
C HIS A 100 -4.55 -21.49 7.18
N ASP A 101 -5.44 -22.06 6.39
CA ASP A 101 -5.68 -21.63 5.00
C ASP A 101 -7.18 -21.73 4.65
N ASP A 102 -7.86 -20.59 4.71
CA ASP A 102 -9.26 -20.47 4.30
C ASP A 102 -9.45 -20.40 2.77
N LEU A 103 -8.37 -20.20 2.01
CA LEU A 103 -8.42 -20.17 0.55
C LEU A 103 -8.37 -21.60 -0.04
N ALA A 104 -7.88 -22.57 0.74
CA ALA A 104 -7.75 -23.96 0.31
C ALA A 104 -9.09 -24.57 -0.11
N GLY A 105 -9.13 -25.17 -1.30
CA GLY A 105 -10.31 -25.85 -1.82
C GLY A 105 -11.45 -24.90 -2.25
N THR A 106 -11.21 -23.59 -2.24
CA THR A 106 -12.15 -22.62 -2.83
C THR A 106 -11.83 -22.41 -4.31
N ASP A 107 -12.85 -22.13 -5.12
CA ASP A 107 -12.69 -21.65 -6.50
C ASP A 107 -13.04 -20.16 -6.54
N PRO A 108 -12.10 -19.28 -6.14
CA PRO A 108 -12.36 -17.86 -6.01
C PRO A 108 -12.66 -17.25 -7.38
N GLN A 109 -13.91 -16.84 -7.61
CA GLN A 109 -14.22 -16.04 -8.79
C GLN A 109 -13.51 -14.69 -8.67
N PRO A 110 -12.62 -14.32 -9.62
CA PRO A 110 -11.90 -13.06 -9.56
C PRO A 110 -12.87 -11.89 -9.60
N LEU A 111 -12.61 -10.88 -8.77
CA LEU A 111 -13.34 -9.63 -8.78
C LEU A 111 -13.38 -8.99 -10.18
N ARG A 112 -14.57 -8.84 -10.74
CA ARG A 112 -14.83 -8.22 -12.03
C ARG A 112 -14.91 -6.71 -11.85
N ILE A 113 -13.83 -6.04 -12.24
CA ILE A 113 -13.81 -4.57 -12.33
C ILE A 113 -14.65 -4.18 -13.56
N GLY A 114 -15.80 -3.55 -13.34
CA GLY A 114 -16.62 -2.98 -14.41
C GLY A 114 -15.83 -1.99 -15.26
N ASN A 115 -16.13 -1.90 -16.56
CA ASN A 115 -15.42 -1.03 -17.48
C ASN A 115 -15.62 0.45 -17.07
N PRO A 116 -14.58 1.21 -16.70
CA PRO A 116 -14.75 2.57 -16.19
C PRO A 116 -15.25 3.50 -17.30
N GLU A 117 -16.32 4.26 -17.02
CA GLU A 117 -16.87 5.22 -17.99
C GLU A 117 -15.83 6.25 -18.45
N ARG A 118 -15.82 6.51 -19.76
CA ARG A 118 -14.82 7.36 -20.42
C ARG A 118 -15.19 8.84 -20.26
N SER A 119 -14.94 9.42 -19.09
CA SER A 119 -15.21 10.85 -18.86
C SER A 119 -14.46 11.76 -19.86
N SER A 120 -15.15 12.74 -20.45
CA SER A 120 -14.65 13.59 -21.55
C SER A 120 -13.70 14.72 -21.10
N ALA A 121 -13.62 15.02 -19.80
CA ALA A 121 -12.82 16.13 -19.25
C ALA A 121 -11.32 15.83 -19.05
N ARG A 122 -10.85 14.68 -19.56
CA ARG A 122 -9.47 14.18 -19.40
C ARG A 122 -8.36 15.14 -19.87
N PRO A 123 -8.41 15.71 -21.10
CA PRO A 123 -7.30 16.54 -21.58
C PRO A 123 -7.20 17.87 -20.83
N LEU A 124 -8.33 18.45 -20.44
CA LEU A 124 -8.36 19.72 -19.69
C LEU A 124 -7.74 19.56 -18.30
N ARG A 125 -8.09 18.48 -17.59
CA ARG A 125 -7.52 18.19 -16.26
C ARG A 125 -6.03 17.88 -16.34
N TRP A 126 -5.62 17.08 -17.31
CA TRP A 126 -4.20 16.79 -17.56
C TRP A 126 -3.42 18.08 -17.83
N ALA A 127 -3.93 18.94 -18.72
CA ALA A 127 -3.29 20.21 -19.04
C ALA A 127 -3.21 21.13 -17.80
N ALA A 128 -4.27 21.17 -16.98
CA ALA A 128 -4.27 21.92 -15.72
C ALA A 128 -3.22 21.40 -14.73
N LEU A 129 -3.06 20.08 -14.58
CA LEU A 129 -2.04 19.48 -13.72
C LEU A 129 -0.62 19.83 -14.19
N VAL A 130 -0.35 19.75 -15.49
CA VAL A 130 0.94 20.15 -16.06
C VAL A 130 1.20 21.64 -15.87
N LEU A 131 0.18 22.48 -16.07
CA LEU A 131 0.29 23.93 -15.88
C LEU A 131 0.58 24.28 -14.42
N VAL A 132 -0.16 23.69 -13.48
CA VAL A 132 0.09 23.85 -12.03
C VAL A 132 1.48 23.38 -11.66
N TRP A 133 1.94 22.26 -12.22
CA TRP A 133 3.30 21.76 -12.03
C TRP A 133 4.36 22.76 -12.48
N MET A 134 4.26 23.29 -13.71
CA MET A 134 5.22 24.26 -14.23
C MET A 134 5.18 25.57 -13.44
N LEU A 135 3.99 26.01 -13.02
CA LEU A 135 3.82 27.21 -12.21
C LEU A 135 4.40 27.04 -10.79
N LEU A 136 4.29 25.84 -10.22
CA LEU A 136 4.85 25.50 -8.91
C LEU A 136 6.38 25.62 -8.91
N TRP A 137 7.04 25.13 -9.96
CA TRP A 137 8.48 25.26 -10.12
C TRP A 137 8.91 26.63 -10.66
N ARG A 138 7.94 27.43 -11.14
CA ARG A 138 8.16 28.70 -11.85
C ARG A 138 9.23 28.56 -12.95
N ASP A 139 9.29 27.38 -13.57
CA ASP A 139 10.22 27.02 -14.61
C ASP A 139 9.46 26.48 -15.81
N PHE A 140 9.59 27.16 -16.95
CA PHE A 140 8.90 26.82 -18.20
C PHE A 140 9.80 26.10 -19.20
N SER A 141 10.81 25.38 -18.70
CA SER A 141 11.70 24.57 -19.53
C SER A 141 11.00 23.32 -20.10
N ILE A 142 11.54 22.80 -21.21
CA ILE A 142 11.07 21.55 -21.82
C ILE A 142 11.20 20.38 -20.82
N GLY A 143 12.27 20.36 -20.00
CA GLY A 143 12.48 19.31 -19.00
C GLY A 143 11.37 19.30 -17.94
N THR A 144 11.00 20.47 -17.42
CA THR A 144 9.92 20.60 -16.42
C THR A 144 8.55 20.28 -17.02
N PHE A 145 8.31 20.65 -18.27
CA PHE A 145 7.11 20.23 -18.99
C PHE A 145 7.03 18.71 -19.14
N VAL A 146 8.10 18.05 -19.59
CA VAL A 146 8.13 16.59 -19.76
C VAL A 146 7.93 15.89 -18.41
N GLY A 147 8.59 16.36 -17.35
CA GLY A 147 8.39 15.85 -15.99
C GLY A 147 6.94 16.00 -15.52
N GLY A 148 6.35 17.19 -15.71
CA GLY A 148 4.95 17.45 -15.38
C GLY A 148 3.98 16.61 -16.19
N ALA A 149 4.23 16.43 -17.48
CA ALA A 149 3.45 15.59 -18.39
C ALA A 149 3.48 14.11 -17.97
N LEU A 150 4.64 13.59 -17.58
CA LEU A 150 4.78 12.23 -17.05
C LEU A 150 4.00 12.06 -15.75
N VAL A 151 4.15 13.00 -14.80
CA VAL A 151 3.43 12.96 -13.52
C VAL A 151 1.92 13.09 -13.72
N ALA A 152 1.45 14.04 -14.54
CA ALA A 152 0.02 14.22 -14.82
C ALA A 152 -0.59 13.00 -15.51
N THR A 153 0.16 12.35 -16.40
CA THR A 153 -0.25 11.08 -17.02
C THR A 153 -0.34 9.97 -15.99
N LEU A 154 0.67 9.83 -15.13
CA LEU A 154 0.66 8.86 -14.04
C LEU A 154 -0.53 9.10 -13.09
N VAL A 155 -0.79 10.34 -12.70
CA VAL A 155 -1.93 10.72 -11.86
C VAL A 155 -3.26 10.32 -12.53
N GLU A 156 -3.42 10.58 -13.82
CA GLU A 156 -4.67 10.22 -14.52
C GLU A 156 -4.81 8.71 -14.76
N VAL A 157 -3.71 7.99 -14.97
CA VAL A 157 -3.70 6.52 -15.04
C VAL A 157 -4.07 5.92 -13.69
N LEU A 158 -3.43 6.35 -12.60
CA LEU A 158 -3.74 5.90 -11.25
C LEU A 158 -5.18 6.23 -10.89
N ARG A 159 -5.66 7.45 -11.16
CA ARG A 159 -7.06 7.83 -10.90
C ARG A 159 -8.04 6.91 -11.60
N ARG A 160 -7.78 6.49 -12.84
CA ARG A 160 -8.65 5.54 -13.56
C ARG A 160 -8.73 4.19 -12.84
N SER A 161 -7.63 3.73 -12.25
CA SER A 161 -7.60 2.50 -11.46
C SER A 161 -8.39 2.61 -10.14
N PHE A 162 -8.70 3.83 -9.67
CA PHE A 162 -9.46 4.08 -8.44
C PHE A 162 -10.85 4.72 -8.67
N ALA A 163 -11.27 4.93 -9.91
CA ALA A 163 -12.52 5.61 -10.25
C ALA A 163 -13.60 4.59 -10.68
N ALA A 164 -14.11 3.80 -9.73
CA ALA A 164 -15.49 3.32 -9.83
C ALA A 164 -16.43 4.38 -9.22
N ASP A 165 -17.63 4.55 -9.78
CA ASP A 165 -18.59 5.61 -9.41
C ASP A 165 -18.99 5.59 -7.93
N THR A 166 -18.25 6.31 -7.09
CA THR A 166 -18.68 6.61 -5.72
C THR A 166 -18.13 7.97 -5.31
N SER A 167 -19.00 8.81 -4.74
CA SER A 167 -18.63 10.12 -4.20
C SER A 167 -17.65 9.95 -3.04
N SER A 168 -16.36 10.18 -3.27
CA SER A 168 -15.35 10.13 -2.21
C SER A 168 -15.40 11.38 -1.32
N SER A 169 -15.35 11.20 0.00
CA SER A 169 -15.22 12.30 0.96
C SER A 169 -13.76 12.70 1.16
N LEU A 170 -13.41 13.97 0.88
CA LEU A 170 -12.07 14.49 1.12
C LEU A 170 -11.70 14.48 2.61
N SER A 171 -12.64 14.86 3.49
CA SER A 171 -12.43 14.79 4.94
C SER A 171 -12.30 13.34 5.40
N GLY A 172 -13.07 12.42 4.81
CA GLY A 172 -12.94 10.99 5.01
C GLY A 172 -11.56 10.47 4.64
N MET A 173 -11.02 10.89 3.49
CA MET A 173 -9.68 10.52 3.01
C MET A 173 -8.58 11.04 3.95
N VAL A 174 -8.66 12.30 4.38
CA VAL A 174 -7.69 12.86 5.33
C VAL A 174 -7.70 12.08 6.65
N VAL A 175 -8.90 11.78 7.18
CA VAL A 175 -9.04 10.97 8.39
C VAL A 175 -8.49 9.56 8.19
N PHE A 176 -8.77 8.93 7.05
CA PHE A 176 -8.22 7.63 6.69
C PHE A 176 -6.70 7.66 6.73
N VAL A 177 -6.06 8.58 5.99
CA VAL A 177 -4.60 8.67 5.89
C VAL A 177 -3.96 8.90 7.25
N VAL A 178 -4.47 9.86 8.04
CA VAL A 178 -3.89 10.19 9.35
C VAL A 178 -4.02 9.02 10.33
N ARG A 179 -5.21 8.41 10.42
CA ARG A 179 -5.46 7.29 11.34
C ARG A 179 -4.71 6.03 10.90
N TYR A 180 -4.67 5.78 9.59
CA TYR A 180 -3.94 4.68 9.00
C TYR A 180 -2.43 4.80 9.24
N ALA A 181 -1.85 5.99 9.04
CA ALA A 181 -0.45 6.26 9.38
C ALA A 181 -0.14 5.92 10.85
N GLY A 182 -1.02 6.31 11.78
CA GLY A 182 -0.90 5.95 13.19
C GLY A 182 -0.89 4.43 13.43
N MET A 183 -1.77 3.68 12.75
CA MET A 183 -1.81 2.22 12.84
C MET A 183 -0.56 1.57 12.26
N VAL A 184 -0.06 2.06 11.12
CA VAL A 184 1.19 1.60 10.51
C VAL A 184 2.36 1.83 11.45
N VAL A 185 2.47 3.02 12.06
CA VAL A 185 3.53 3.31 13.04
C VAL A 185 3.43 2.36 14.23
N GLN A 186 2.24 2.19 14.80
CA GLN A 186 2.05 1.29 15.95
C GLN A 186 2.39 -0.17 15.61
N SER A 187 2.01 -0.64 14.42
CA SER A 187 2.33 -1.99 13.95
C SER A 187 3.84 -2.16 13.74
N ASN A 188 4.52 -1.18 13.14
CA ASN A 188 5.99 -1.22 13.00
C ASN A 188 6.71 -1.20 14.36
N LEU A 189 6.22 -0.44 15.34
CA LEU A 189 6.78 -0.45 16.69
C LEU A 189 6.59 -1.80 17.39
N ARG A 190 5.44 -2.46 17.18
CA ARG A 190 5.19 -3.82 17.68
C ARG A 190 6.19 -4.81 17.07
N VAL A 191 6.36 -4.80 15.75
CA VAL A 191 7.35 -5.66 15.08
C VAL A 191 8.78 -5.36 15.55
N ALA A 192 9.15 -4.09 15.69
CA ALA A 192 10.47 -3.72 16.20
C ALA A 192 10.72 -4.25 17.62
N TRP A 193 9.69 -4.19 18.48
CA TRP A 193 9.76 -4.75 19.83
C TRP A 193 9.87 -6.29 19.82
N GLU A 194 9.18 -6.96 18.90
CA GLU A 194 9.27 -8.41 18.68
C GLU A 194 10.67 -8.83 18.19
N VAL A 195 11.36 -8.01 17.40
CA VAL A 195 12.75 -8.28 16.97
C VAL A 195 13.74 -8.14 18.14
N ILE A 196 13.55 -7.15 19.02
CA ILE A 196 14.46 -6.88 20.16
C ILE A 196 14.19 -7.86 21.31
N THR A 197 12.95 -8.29 21.49
CA THR A 197 12.59 -9.26 22.52
C THR A 197 12.74 -10.67 21.95
N PRO A 198 13.71 -11.49 22.38
CA PRO A 198 13.86 -12.84 21.86
C PRO A 198 12.66 -13.68 22.28
N ARG A 199 11.67 -13.82 21.40
CA ARG A 199 10.65 -14.85 21.46
C ARG A 199 11.00 -15.93 20.46
N ASN A 200 11.04 -17.16 20.95
CA ASN A 200 11.32 -18.36 20.15
C ASN A 200 10.05 -18.82 19.40
N GLU A 201 9.30 -17.87 18.82
CA GLU A 201 8.09 -18.17 18.07
C GLU A 201 8.47 -18.40 16.61
N ARG A 202 8.31 -19.64 16.14
CA ARG A 202 8.45 -19.96 14.72
C ARG A 202 7.45 -19.10 13.94
N ILE A 203 7.85 -18.63 12.76
CA ILE A 203 6.95 -17.94 11.83
C ILE A 203 5.75 -18.86 11.57
N ARG A 204 4.55 -18.40 11.91
CA ARG A 204 3.29 -19.13 11.74
C ARG A 204 2.47 -18.37 10.71
N GLU A 205 2.55 -18.81 9.47
CA GLU A 205 1.87 -18.15 8.37
C GLU A 205 0.44 -18.67 8.23
N ALA A 206 -0.51 -17.78 7.93
CA ALA A 206 -1.89 -18.17 7.67
C ALA A 206 -2.50 -17.33 6.56
N ILE A 207 -3.48 -17.90 5.84
CA ILE A 207 -4.38 -17.17 4.96
C ILE A 207 -5.77 -17.22 5.58
N VAL A 208 -6.32 -16.03 5.87
CA VAL A 208 -7.61 -15.87 6.53
C VAL A 208 -8.60 -15.21 5.58
N ALA A 209 -9.78 -15.80 5.43
CA ALA A 209 -10.87 -15.23 4.66
C ALA A 209 -11.63 -14.19 5.50
N VAL A 210 -11.73 -12.96 5.01
CA VAL A 210 -12.46 -11.88 5.67
C VAL A 210 -13.56 -11.34 4.76
N PRO A 211 -14.82 -11.77 4.95
CA PRO A 211 -15.96 -11.21 4.22
C PRO A 211 -16.12 -9.74 4.56
N LEU A 212 -15.96 -8.85 3.60
CA LEU A 212 -16.05 -7.41 3.81
C LEU A 212 -17.52 -6.96 3.90
N GLN A 213 -17.77 -5.98 4.76
CA GLN A 213 -19.07 -5.36 5.01
C GLN A 213 -19.19 -3.97 4.36
N VAL A 214 -18.25 -3.62 3.47
CA VAL A 214 -18.25 -2.34 2.76
C VAL A 214 -19.20 -2.38 1.56
N GLY A 215 -19.99 -1.31 1.38
CA GLY A 215 -20.96 -1.21 0.28
C GLY A 215 -20.37 -0.80 -1.08
N SER A 216 -19.05 -0.58 -1.19
CA SER A 216 -18.40 -0.20 -2.45
C SER A 216 -17.12 -0.98 -2.74
N LEU A 217 -16.92 -1.27 -4.04
CA LEU A 217 -15.70 -1.87 -4.56
C LEU A 217 -14.45 -1.03 -4.22
N ASN A 218 -14.55 0.30 -4.31
CA ASN A 218 -13.44 1.20 -3.98
C ASN A 218 -13.04 1.10 -2.51
N ALA A 219 -14.00 0.95 -1.59
CA ALA A 219 -13.70 0.73 -0.18
C ALA A 219 -13.00 -0.62 0.03
N ALA A 220 -13.46 -1.68 -0.64
CA ALA A 220 -12.82 -3.00 -0.58
C ALA A 220 -11.37 -2.96 -1.08
N LEU A 221 -11.12 -2.30 -2.22
CA LEU A 221 -9.77 -2.11 -2.77
C LEU A 221 -8.89 -1.23 -1.87
N LEU A 222 -9.44 -0.19 -1.26
CA LEU A 222 -8.70 0.64 -0.32
C LEU A 222 -8.29 -0.18 0.91
N VAL A 223 -9.18 -1.02 1.43
CA VAL A 223 -8.88 -1.95 2.53
C VAL A 223 -7.82 -2.96 2.12
N ALA A 224 -7.93 -3.61 0.97
CA ALA A 224 -6.94 -4.57 0.48
C ALA A 224 -5.53 -3.96 0.34
N ASN A 225 -5.44 -2.74 -0.20
CA ASN A 225 -4.19 -2.01 -0.29
C ASN A 225 -3.64 -1.63 1.09
N ALA A 226 -4.49 -1.16 2.00
CA ALA A 226 -4.10 -0.80 3.36
C ALA A 226 -3.64 -2.01 4.19
N VAL A 227 -4.28 -3.18 4.02
CA VAL A 227 -3.81 -4.44 4.63
C VAL A 227 -2.39 -4.77 4.15
N SER A 228 -2.10 -4.52 2.87
CA SER A 228 -0.79 -4.85 2.28
C SER A 228 0.34 -3.93 2.75
N PHE A 229 0.00 -2.69 3.14
CA PHE A 229 0.94 -1.76 3.76
C PHE A 229 1.13 -1.99 5.28
N THR A 230 0.24 -2.74 5.93
CA THR A 230 0.40 -3.11 7.33
C THR A 230 1.52 -4.15 7.47
N PRO A 231 2.52 -3.94 8.35
CA PRO A 231 3.59 -4.91 8.59
C PRO A 231 3.08 -6.32 8.88
N GLY A 232 3.70 -7.32 8.25
CA GLY A 232 3.35 -8.73 8.46
C GLY A 232 2.03 -9.21 7.84
N SER A 233 1.31 -8.39 7.07
CA SER A 233 0.09 -8.81 6.35
C SER A 233 0.10 -8.48 4.86
N LEU A 234 -0.66 -9.22 4.06
CA LEU A 234 -0.81 -9.01 2.62
C LEU A 234 -2.22 -9.42 2.17
N ALA A 235 -2.84 -8.64 1.29
CA ALA A 235 -3.99 -9.12 0.53
C ALA A 235 -3.54 -10.09 -0.57
N VAL A 236 -4.05 -11.32 -0.57
CA VAL A 236 -3.70 -12.35 -1.57
C VAL A 236 -4.68 -12.33 -2.73
N GLU A 237 -5.98 -12.29 -2.41
CA GLU A 237 -7.07 -12.39 -3.38
C GLU A 237 -8.28 -11.60 -2.85
N LEU A 238 -9.09 -11.08 -3.78
CA LEU A 238 -10.38 -10.46 -3.49
C LEU A 238 -11.43 -11.12 -4.38
N THR A 239 -12.44 -11.75 -3.79
CA THR A 239 -13.46 -12.52 -4.53
C THR A 239 -14.80 -11.81 -4.56
N GLU A 240 -15.68 -12.22 -5.48
CA GLU A 240 -17.05 -11.71 -5.60
C GLU A 240 -18.03 -12.43 -4.68
N GLU A 241 -19.11 -11.71 -4.30
CA GLU A 241 -20.37 -12.19 -3.71
C GLU A 241 -20.28 -13.29 -2.60
N PRO A 242 -20.18 -12.89 -1.31
CA PRO A 242 -19.89 -11.56 -0.80
C PRO A 242 -18.43 -11.18 -1.07
N ILE A 243 -18.14 -9.88 -1.16
CA ILE A 243 -16.76 -9.40 -1.36
C ILE A 243 -15.89 -9.93 -0.21
N THR A 244 -15.01 -10.89 -0.49
CA THR A 244 -14.21 -11.56 0.54
C THR A 244 -12.74 -11.32 0.27
N LEU A 245 -12.07 -10.72 1.26
CA LEU A 245 -10.64 -10.43 1.21
C LEU A 245 -9.87 -11.57 1.87
N TYR A 246 -9.01 -12.24 1.11
CA TYR A 246 -8.09 -13.24 1.63
C TYR A 246 -6.81 -12.55 2.06
N VAL A 247 -6.49 -12.62 3.35
CA VAL A 247 -5.34 -11.94 3.95
C VAL A 247 -4.32 -12.97 4.39
N HIS A 248 -3.13 -12.92 3.81
CA HIS A 248 -1.97 -13.62 4.35
C HIS A 248 -1.39 -12.82 5.54
N VAL A 249 -1.00 -13.53 6.59
CA VAL A 249 -0.29 -12.99 7.74
C VAL A 249 0.95 -13.81 8.06
N LEU A 250 2.06 -13.15 8.36
CA LEU A 250 3.35 -13.76 8.70
C LEU A 250 3.38 -14.30 10.14
N HIS A 251 2.70 -13.61 11.05
CA HIS A 251 2.61 -13.96 12.47
C HIS A 251 1.14 -14.17 12.84
N PHE A 252 0.66 -15.39 12.67
CA PHE A 252 -0.72 -15.76 12.96
C PHE A 252 -0.91 -16.11 14.44
N SER A 253 -1.70 -15.28 15.14
CA SER A 253 -2.19 -15.56 16.49
C SER A 253 -3.58 -16.21 16.47
N SER A 254 -4.55 -15.56 15.82
CA SER A 254 -5.92 -16.05 15.65
C SER A 254 -6.65 -15.35 14.49
N THR A 255 -7.70 -15.99 13.99
CA THR A 255 -8.58 -15.46 12.94
C THR A 255 -9.27 -14.16 13.38
N GLU A 256 -9.65 -14.07 14.65
CA GLU A 256 -10.34 -12.90 15.22
C GLU A 256 -9.44 -11.64 15.22
N GLU A 257 -8.14 -11.79 15.47
CA GLU A 257 -7.19 -10.66 15.41
C GLU A 257 -7.09 -10.10 13.98
N VAL A 258 -7.00 -11.00 12.99
CA VAL A 258 -6.93 -10.61 11.57
C VAL A 258 -8.23 -9.94 11.13
N VAL A 259 -9.38 -10.55 11.42
CA VAL A 259 -10.70 -9.98 11.13
C VAL A 259 -10.87 -8.64 11.83
N GLY A 260 -10.50 -8.51 13.10
CA GLY A 260 -10.58 -7.26 13.87
C GLY A 260 -9.76 -6.12 13.24
N THR A 261 -8.56 -6.42 12.75
CA THR A 261 -7.70 -5.47 12.05
C THR A 261 -8.34 -5.00 10.74
N VAL A 262 -8.84 -5.93 9.92
CA VAL A 262 -9.51 -5.62 8.65
C VAL A 262 -10.78 -4.78 8.90
N ARG A 263 -11.59 -5.14 9.91
CA ARG A 263 -12.78 -4.37 10.32
C ARG A 263 -12.44 -2.95 10.79
N GLY A 264 -11.27 -2.76 11.40
CA GLY A 264 -10.73 -1.43 11.70
C GLY A 264 -10.52 -0.59 10.44
N LEU A 265 -9.92 -1.18 9.40
CA LEU A 265 -9.69 -0.53 8.11
C LEU A 265 -11.01 -0.27 7.37
N GLU A 266 -11.96 -1.20 7.39
CA GLU A 266 -13.29 -1.02 6.79
C GLU A 266 -14.03 0.18 7.38
N ARG A 267 -13.98 0.36 8.71
CA ARG A 267 -14.57 1.53 9.38
C ARG A 267 -13.95 2.85 8.94
N LEU A 268 -12.66 2.87 8.60
CA LEU A 268 -12.02 4.06 8.04
C LEU A 268 -12.39 4.24 6.57
N ALA A 269 -12.38 3.16 5.77
CA ALA A 269 -12.73 3.19 4.35
C ALA A 269 -14.18 3.64 4.12
N ALA A 270 -15.11 3.24 4.98
CA ALA A 270 -16.51 3.69 4.95
C ALA A 270 -16.66 5.20 5.15
N ARG A 271 -15.70 5.88 5.81
CA ARG A 271 -15.71 7.36 5.89
C ARG A 271 -15.28 8.01 4.57
N VAL A 272 -14.42 7.33 3.81
CA VAL A 272 -13.98 7.77 2.49
C VAL A 272 -15.10 7.57 1.47
N PHE A 273 -15.77 6.42 1.54
CA PHE A 273 -16.86 6.03 0.64
C PHE A 273 -18.14 5.76 1.44
N PRO A 274 -18.84 6.82 1.90
CA PRO A 274 -20.10 6.65 2.60
C PRO A 274 -21.19 6.12 1.65
N ASP A 275 -21.87 5.03 2.04
CA ASP A 275 -23.02 4.50 1.32
C ASP A 275 -24.15 5.54 1.32
N ARG A 276 -24.64 5.91 0.13
CA ARG A 276 -25.70 6.93 -0.02
C ARG A 276 -27.10 6.43 0.30
N ASP A 277 -27.34 5.11 0.37
CA ASP A 277 -28.71 4.55 0.43
C ASP A 277 -29.25 4.26 1.83
N SER A 278 -28.48 4.48 2.89
CA SER A 278 -28.99 4.32 4.28
C SER A 278 -29.92 5.46 4.73
N GLY A 279 -30.08 6.53 3.92
CA GLY A 279 -30.89 7.70 4.24
C GLY A 279 -32.32 7.70 3.66
N ALA A 280 -32.61 6.87 2.66
CA ALA A 280 -33.89 6.92 1.94
C ALA A 280 -34.98 5.99 2.50
N VAL A 281 -34.66 5.12 3.47
CA VAL A 281 -35.61 4.12 4.04
C VAL A 281 -36.16 4.55 5.43
N ARG A 282 -35.90 5.78 5.88
CA ARG A 282 -36.41 6.31 7.16
C ARG A 282 -37.42 7.44 7.02
N ALA A 283 -37.99 7.63 5.82
CA ALA A 283 -39.00 8.65 5.57
C ALA A 283 -40.16 8.07 4.76
N GLU A 284 -40.81 7.03 5.28
CA GLU A 284 -42.19 6.65 4.94
C GLU A 284 -42.93 6.25 6.21
#